data_AF-A0A4Q1SJV8-F1
#
_entry.id   AF-A0A4Q1SJV8-F1
#
_cell.length_a   1.000
_cell.length_b   1.000
_cell.length_c   1.000
_cell.angle_alpha   90.00
_cell.angle_beta   90.00
_cell.angle_gamma   90.00
#
_symmetry.space_group_name_H-M   'P 1'
#
loop_
_entity.id
_entity.type
_entity.pdbx_description
1 polymer ?
#
loop_
_entity_poly.entity_id
_entity_poly.type
_entity_poly.pdbx_seq_one_letter_code
_entity_poly.pdbx_strand_id
1 'polypeptide(L)' 'MKNIQLPDDIYQQVAALADADNVSVDRMAASLVLDGVHYWLRLKARAARGSAADFKDILSAVPPSEPDARDRLNEG' A
#
# COMPACT_ATOMS: atom_id res chain seq x y z
N MET A 1 1.75 6.37 29.88
CA MET A 1 1.50 5.78 28.54
C MET A 1 0.31 6.47 27.92
N LYS A 2 0.32 6.69 26.59
CA LYS A 2 -0.89 7.13 25.88
C LYS A 2 -1.72 5.89 25.54
N ASN A 3 -3.03 5.97 25.74
CA ASN A 3 -3.95 4.86 25.44
C ASN A 3 -4.68 5.16 24.13
N ILE A 4 -4.82 4.15 23.27
CA ILE A 4 -5.57 4.25 22.02
C ILE A 4 -6.66 3.17 22.09
N GLN A 5 -7.90 3.55 21.78
CA GLN A 5 -8.97 2.57 21.67
C GLN A 5 -8.99 2.00 20.26
N LEU A 6 -8.97 0.68 20.18
CA LEU A 6 -9.13 -0.06 18.93
C LEU A 6 -10.58 -0.54 18.83
N PRO A 7 -11.18 -0.51 17.63
CA PRO A 7 -12.39 -1.27 17.36
C PRO A 7 -12.22 -2.75 17.74
N ASP A 8 -13.28 -3.37 18.23
CA ASP A 8 -13.21 -4.74 18.77
C ASP A 8 -12.71 -5.76 17.75
N ASP A 9 -13.16 -5.65 16.50
CA ASP A 9 -12.76 -6.51 15.39
C ASP A 9 -11.25 -6.39 15.08
N ILE A 10 -10.70 -5.19 15.18
CA ILE A 10 -9.27 -4.94 15.03
C ILE A 10 -8.50 -5.50 16.22
N TYR A 11 -8.98 -5.27 17.44
CA TYR A 11 -8.34 -5.82 18.64
C TYR A 11 -8.24 -7.35 18.58
N GLN A 12 -9.31 -8.04 18.18
CA GLN A 12 -9.31 -9.51 18.07
C GLN A 12 -8.30 -10.01 17.03
N GLN A 13 -8.14 -9.32 15.91
CA GLN A 13 -7.12 -9.65 14.91
C GLN A 13 -5.71 -9.46 15.46
N VAL A 14 -5.45 -8.35 16.15
CA VAL A 14 -4.14 -8.10 16.78
C VAL A 14 -3.84 -9.13 17.86
N ALA A 15 -4.85 -9.53 18.66
CA ALA A 15 -4.71 -10.55 19.69
C ALA A 15 -4.37 -11.92 19.09
N ALA A 16 -5.02 -12.32 17.99
CA ALA A 16 -4.73 -13.57 17.30
C ALA A 16 -3.29 -13.60 16.75
N LEU A 17 -2.81 -12.49 16.20
CA LEU A 17 -1.41 -12.37 15.74
C LEU A 17 -0.42 -12.41 16.92
N ALA A 18 -0.74 -11.72 18.02
CA ALA A 18 0.09 -11.69 19.21
C ALA A 18 0.24 -13.10 19.83
N ASP A 19 -0.84 -13.87 19.85
CA ASP A 19 -0.85 -15.27 20.31
C ASP A 19 0.02 -16.16 19.41
N ALA A 20 -0.13 -16.04 18.09
CA ALA A 20 0.68 -16.78 17.11
C ALA A 20 2.20 -16.51 17.26
N ASP A 21 2.58 -15.27 17.56
CA ASP A 21 3.97 -14.85 17.73
C ASP A 21 4.46 -14.91 19.20
N ASN A 22 3.62 -15.37 20.13
CA ASN A 22 3.88 -15.50 21.55
C ASN A 22 4.42 -14.20 22.20
N VAL A 23 3.75 -13.07 21.90
CA VAL A 23 4.03 -11.74 22.45
C VAL A 23 2.78 -11.11 23.07
N SER A 24 2.93 -10.03 23.84
CA SER A 24 1.76 -9.31 24.35
C SER A 24 1.03 -8.56 23.22
N VAL A 25 -0.30 -8.43 23.37
CA VAL A 25 -1.15 -7.66 22.44
C VAL A 25 -0.64 -6.22 22.28
N ASP A 26 -0.23 -5.57 23.37
CA ASP A 26 0.33 -4.22 23.32
C ASP A 26 1.62 -4.13 22.48
N ARG A 27 2.49 -5.13 22.60
CA ARG A 27 3.74 -5.19 21.83
C ARG A 27 3.46 -5.42 20.35
N MET A 28 2.53 -6.32 20.04
CA MET A 28 2.09 -6.55 18.67
C MET A 28 1.46 -5.29 18.07
N ALA A 29 0.54 -4.65 18.78
CA ALA A 29 -0.11 -3.40 18.36
C ALA A 29 0.93 -2.30 18.09
N ALA A 30 1.89 -2.10 19.00
CA ALA A 30 2.94 -1.11 18.83
C ALA A 30 3.80 -1.37 17.58
N SER A 31 4.14 -2.63 17.30
CA SER A 31 4.88 -3.01 16.09
C SER A 31 4.09 -2.70 14.81
N LEU A 32 2.82 -3.11 14.76
CA LEU A 32 1.96 -2.86 13.59
C LEU A 32 1.75 -1.37 13.33
N VAL A 33 1.61 -0.55 14.38
CA VAL A 33 1.53 0.91 14.23
C VAL A 33 2.83 1.47 13.66
N LEU A 34 3.99 1.04 14.18
CA LEU A 34 5.29 1.48 13.67
C LEU A 34 5.46 1.12 12.18
N ASP A 35 5.10 -0.11 11.80
CA ASP A 35 5.19 -0.57 10.42
C ASP A 35 4.24 0.19 9.50
N GLY A 36 3.01 0.46 9.95
CA GLY A 36 2.05 1.28 9.23
C GLY A 36 2.56 2.71 9.00
N VAL A 37 3.16 3.34 10.02
CA VAL A 37 3.77 4.68 9.88
C VAL A 37 4.90 4.65 8.85
N HIS A 38 5.80 3.67 8.93
CA HIS A 38 6.90 3.53 7.99
C HIS A 38 6.43 3.27 6.55
N TYR A 39 5.40 2.43 6.38
CA TYR A 39 4.78 2.18 5.09
C TYR A 39 4.25 3.48 4.48
N TRP A 40 3.48 4.25 5.25
CA TRP A 40 2.93 5.53 4.80
C TRP A 40 4.00 6.55 4.42
N LEU A 41 5.08 6.64 5.22
CA LEU A 41 6.20 7.54 4.91
C LEU A 41 6.90 7.14 3.61
N ARG A 42 7.17 5.85 3.39
CA ARG A 42 7.75 5.35 2.13
C ARG A 42 6.84 5.64 0.94
N LEU A 43 5.53 5.46 1.09
CA LEU A 43 4.56 5.74 0.04
C LEU A 43 4.55 7.23 -0.33
N LYS A 44 4.54 8.13 0.67
CA LYS A 44 4.63 9.58 0.44
C LYS A 44 5.93 9.97 -0.25
N ALA A 45 7.07 9.43 0.20
CA ALA A 45 8.36 9.69 -0.42
C ALA A 45 8.43 9.20 -1.87
N ARG A 46 7.80 8.06 -2.18
CA ARG A 46 7.68 7.57 -3.56
C ARG A 46 6.78 8.47 -4.40
N ALA A 47 5.62 8.85 -3.88
CA ALA A 47 4.68 9.73 -4.57
C ALA A 47 5.30 11.09 -4.90
N ALA A 48 6.10 11.66 -3.97
CA ALA A 48 6.78 12.93 -4.18
C ALA A 48 7.82 12.92 -5.31
N ARG A 49 8.31 11.74 -5.72
CA ARG A 49 9.22 11.58 -6.87
C ARG A 49 8.48 11.36 -8.19
N GLY A 50 7.17 11.11 -8.15
CA GLY A 50 6.37 10.87 -9.34
C GLY A 50 5.92 12.19 -9.97
N SER A 51 6.04 12.30 -11.29
CA SER A 51 5.48 13.40 -12.07
C SER A 51 4.54 12.84 -13.13
N ALA A 52 3.27 13.25 -13.07
CA ALA A 52 2.30 12.88 -14.09
C ALA A 52 2.64 13.50 -15.45
N ALA A 53 3.36 14.62 -15.47
CA ALA A 53 3.85 15.24 -16.69
C ALA A 53 4.93 14.37 -17.33
N ASP A 54 6.00 14.03 -16.59
CA ASP A 54 7.10 13.19 -17.07
C ASP A 54 6.58 11.83 -17.57
N PHE A 55 5.58 11.26 -16.87
CA PHE A 55 4.91 10.04 -17.32
C PHE A 55 4.25 10.21 -18.69
N LYS A 56 3.48 11.29 -18.89
CA LYS A 56 2.84 11.58 -20.18
C LYS A 56 3.85 11.89 -21.27
N ASP A 57 4.93 12.60 -20.94
CA ASP A 57 6.00 12.94 -21.89
C ASP A 57 6.66 11.65 -22.39
N ILE A 58 6.99 10.71 -21.50
CA ILE A 58 7.50 9.38 -21.88
C ILE A 58 6.49 8.63 -22.76
N LEU A 59 5.20 8.62 -22.38
CA LEU A 59 4.18 7.94 -23.18
C LEU A 59 4.04 8.54 -24.58
N SER A 60 4.21 9.86 -24.73
CA SER A 60 4.12 10.54 -26.03
C SER A 60 5.28 10.19 -26.98
N ALA A 61 6.39 9.67 -26.45
CA ALA A 61 7.50 9.18 -27.26
C ALA A 61 7.21 7.83 -27.92
N VAL A 62 6.15 7.13 -27.49
CA VAL A 62 5.71 5.88 -28.12
C VAL A 62 4.96 6.23 -29.41
N PRO A 63 5.43 5.76 -30.59
CA PRO A 63 4.74 5.99 -31.84
C PRO A 63 3.31 5.42 -31.78
N PRO A 64 2.31 6.09 -32.37
CA PRO A 64 0.95 5.58 -32.45
C PRO A 64 0.87 4.49 -33.53
N SER A 65 1.50 3.35 -33.27
CA SER A 65 1.37 2.16 -34.12
C SER A 65 0.12 1.37 -33.75
N GLU A 66 -0.46 0.72 -34.75
CA GLU A 66 -1.57 -0.20 -34.55
C GLU A 66 -1.22 -1.27 -33.49
N PRO A 67 -2.09 -1.54 -32.49
CA PRO A 67 -1.88 -2.62 -31.54
C PRO A 67 -1.76 -3.99 -32.22
N ASP A 68 -1.03 -4.91 -31.60
CA ASP A 68 -1.01 -6.32 -32.04
C ASP A 68 -2.46 -6.84 -32.11
N ALA A 69 -2.77 -7.70 -33.08
CA ALA A 69 -4.11 -8.24 -33.25
C ALA A 69 -4.64 -8.94 -31.99
N ARG A 70 -3.75 -9.46 -31.13
CA ARG A 70 -4.09 -10.08 -29.83
C ARG A 70 -4.39 -9.07 -28.72
N ASP A 71 -3.91 -7.84 -28.86
CA ASP A 71 -4.10 -6.74 -27.91
C ASP A 71 -5.30 -5.86 -28.26
N ARG A 72 -5.92 -6.10 -29.42
CA ARG A 72 -7.17 -5.44 -29.81
C ARG A 72 -8.27 -5.84 -28.82
N LEU A 73 -8.96 -4.84 -28.29
CA LEU A 73 -10.20 -5.07 -27.58
C LEU A 73 -11.18 -5.71 -28.57
N ASN A 74 -11.79 -6.82 -28.19
CA ASN A 74 -12.86 -7.41 -28.98
C ASN A 74 -14.01 -6.40 -29.03
N GLU A 75 -14.19 -5.75 -30.18
CA GLU A 75 -15.39 -4.97 -30.46
C GLU A 75 -16.53 -5.98 -30.67
N GLY A 76 -17.40 -6.08 -29.67
CA GLY A 76 -18.69 -6.77 -29.80
C GLY A 76 -19.71 -5.89 -30.51
#